data_AF-A0A931WBE1-F1
#
_entry.id   AF-A0A931WBE1-F1
#
_cell.length_a   1.000
_cell.length_b   1.000
_cell.length_c   1.000
_cell.angle_alpha   90.00
_cell.angle_beta   90.00
_cell.angle_gamma   90.00
#
_symmetry.space_group_name_H-M   'P 1'
#
loop_
_entity.id
_entity.type
_entity.pdbx_description
1 polymer ?
#
loop_
_entity_poly.entity_id
_entity_poly.type
_entity_poly.pdbx_seq_one_letter_code
_entity_poly.pdbx_strand_id
1 'polypeptide(L)'
;MNHEQRIVIAWRAVLWGGACLLLGWLFFQNLVPSGEFVLEYKKGSAISPISDIHPEKRVIDLDDNNQSFFIDPVYFDAKVPREFNHVTVTMAFQNQSQPILELGARKLRGSWGFVMKPLQNKIIDGVNWPCQRYDGVVFCQKQERYANLSALLAQPPSEPVLAYNYALPANVKHDVMNVNTDINQYNYLVATYTPPESFGDGWYQASVTYDWSDFELYINEISFLISAPELNKGHGQIVLADISIRLLRDPLDWDGFVEYVANQLKRLKK
;
A
#
# COMPACT_ATOMS: atom_id res chain seq x y z
N MET A 1 48.09 -34.48 24.29
CA MET A 1 46.64 -34.29 24.07
C MET A 1 46.11 -35.57 23.47
N ASN A 2 45.26 -36.28 24.21
CA ASN A 2 44.78 -37.62 23.80
C ASN A 2 43.87 -37.51 22.57
N HIS A 3 43.79 -38.57 21.78
CA HIS A 3 42.97 -38.65 20.56
C HIS A 3 41.51 -38.22 20.83
N GLU A 4 40.95 -38.62 21.98
CA GLU A 4 39.61 -38.23 22.43
C GLU A 4 39.46 -36.71 22.66
N GLN A 5 40.48 -36.04 23.20
CA GLN A 5 40.45 -34.59 23.43
C GLN A 5 40.43 -33.81 22.10
N ARG A 6 41.16 -34.30 21.08
CA ARG A 6 41.12 -33.71 19.72
C ARG A 6 39.73 -33.79 19.10
N ILE A 7 39.06 -34.93 19.26
CA ILE A 7 37.70 -35.14 18.76
C ILE A 7 36.71 -34.18 19.44
N VAL A 8 36.76 -34.04 20.78
CA VAL A 8 35.86 -33.14 21.51
C VAL A 8 36.07 -31.68 21.11
N ILE A 9 37.33 -31.23 20.96
CA ILE A 9 37.62 -29.86 20.52
C ILE A 9 37.11 -29.62 19.10
N ALA A 10 37.30 -30.57 18.18
CA ALA A 10 36.79 -30.47 16.82
C ALA A 10 35.26 -30.35 16.79
N TRP A 11 34.53 -31.19 17.54
CA TRP A 11 33.07 -31.10 17.62
C TRP A 11 32.59 -29.79 18.22
N ARG A 12 33.26 -29.27 19.25
CA ARG A 12 32.94 -27.95 19.80
C ARG A 12 33.14 -26.86 18.76
N ALA A 13 34.23 -26.87 18.01
CA ALA A 13 34.47 -25.90 16.95
C ALA A 13 33.40 -25.97 15.86
N VAL A 14 32.99 -27.17 15.45
CA VAL A 14 31.91 -27.37 14.48
C VAL A 14 30.57 -26.84 15.01
N LEU A 15 30.21 -27.17 16.25
CA LEU A 15 28.96 -26.70 16.86
C LEU A 15 28.93 -25.18 17.02
N TRP A 16 30.04 -24.57 17.49
CA TRP A 16 30.16 -23.11 17.60
C TRP A 16 30.13 -22.43 16.23
N GLY A 17 30.85 -22.98 15.24
CA GLY A 17 30.83 -22.47 13.87
C GLY A 17 29.42 -22.53 13.28
N GLY A 18 28.73 -23.66 13.43
CA GLY A 18 27.34 -23.84 12.99
C GLY A 18 26.38 -22.88 13.68
N ALA A 19 26.51 -22.68 14.99
CA ALA A 19 25.69 -21.73 15.74
C ALA A 19 25.94 -20.28 15.31
N CYS A 20 27.19 -19.87 15.12
CA CYS A 20 27.54 -18.53 14.63
C CYS A 20 27.03 -18.30 13.20
N LEU A 21 27.12 -19.30 12.33
CA LEU A 21 26.57 -19.24 10.97
C LEU A 21 25.05 -19.11 10.99
N LEU A 22 24.36 -19.90 11.82
CA LEU A 22 22.91 -19.81 11.99
C LEU A 22 22.48 -18.44 12.52
N LEU A 23 23.16 -17.93 13.55
CA LEU A 23 22.89 -16.60 14.11
C LEU A 23 23.17 -15.49 13.10
N GLY A 24 24.28 -15.58 12.37
CA GLY A 24 24.61 -14.63 11.30
C GLY A 24 23.57 -14.64 10.18
N TRP A 25 23.07 -15.83 9.81
CA TRP A 25 22.00 -15.97 8.83
C TRP A 25 20.66 -15.41 9.32
N LEU A 26 20.23 -15.74 10.54
CA LEU A 26 19.01 -15.17 11.14
C LEU A 26 19.10 -13.65 11.27
N PHE A 27 20.28 -13.15 11.63
CA PHE A 27 20.54 -11.73 11.71
C PHE A 27 20.44 -11.07 10.34
N PHE A 28 21.01 -11.66 9.30
CA PHE A 28 20.91 -11.16 7.92
C PHE A 28 19.45 -11.09 7.45
N GLN A 29 18.65 -12.12 7.75
CA GLN A 29 17.21 -12.16 7.43
C GLN A 29 16.43 -11.04 8.14
N ASN A 30 16.73 -10.78 9.41
CA ASN A 30 16.03 -9.75 10.19
C ASN A 30 16.51 -8.32 9.86
N LEU A 31 17.76 -8.17 9.43
CA LEU A 31 18.39 -6.86 9.20
C LEU A 31 17.98 -6.25 7.85
N VAL A 32 17.76 -7.08 6.83
CA VAL A 32 17.45 -6.66 5.45
C VAL A 32 18.51 -5.66 4.94
N PRO A 33 19.77 -6.09 4.74
CA PRO A 33 20.88 -5.17 4.41
C PRO A 33 20.74 -4.50 3.05
N SER A 34 20.04 -5.14 2.10
CA SER A 34 19.71 -4.54 0.80
C SER A 34 18.81 -3.31 0.92
N GLY A 35 18.10 -3.16 2.03
CA GLY A 35 17.08 -2.13 2.20
C GLY A 35 15.73 -2.48 1.56
N GLU A 36 15.60 -3.65 0.93
CA GLU A 36 14.36 -4.09 0.28
C GLU A 36 13.84 -5.38 0.91
N PHE A 37 12.57 -5.36 1.32
CA PHE A 37 11.87 -6.53 1.86
C PHE A 37 10.50 -6.68 1.18
N VAL A 38 10.21 -7.87 0.66
CA VAL A 38 8.97 -8.16 -0.07
C VAL A 38 8.15 -9.17 0.71
N LEU A 39 6.89 -8.83 0.96
CA LEU A 39 5.88 -9.72 1.52
C LEU A 39 4.92 -10.14 0.43
N GLU A 40 4.60 -11.43 0.40
CA GLU A 40 3.64 -12.00 -0.53
C GLU A 40 2.51 -12.64 0.26
N TYR A 41 1.28 -12.31 -0.12
CA TYR A 41 0.10 -12.93 0.44
C TYR A 41 0.03 -14.39 -0.02
N LYS A 42 -0.35 -15.25 0.92
CA LYS A 42 -0.49 -16.69 0.72
C LYS A 42 -1.75 -17.11 1.45
N LYS A 43 -2.87 -17.08 0.73
CA LYS A 43 -4.20 -17.33 1.28
C LYS A 43 -4.24 -18.61 2.12
N GLY A 44 -4.86 -18.52 3.30
CA GLY A 44 -5.06 -19.66 4.20
C GLY A 44 -3.77 -20.26 4.80
N SER A 45 -2.60 -19.67 4.50
CA SER A 45 -1.33 -20.13 5.04
C SER A 45 -1.09 -19.49 6.41
N ALA A 46 -1.00 -20.30 7.46
CA ALA A 46 -0.69 -19.84 8.81
C ALA A 46 0.68 -19.12 8.93
N ILE A 47 1.56 -19.31 7.94
CA ILE A 47 2.87 -18.67 7.86
C ILE A 47 2.87 -17.44 6.92
N SER A 48 1.72 -17.04 6.37
CA SER A 48 1.65 -15.85 5.52
C SER A 48 2.00 -14.60 6.34
N PRO A 49 2.89 -13.73 5.82
CA PRO A 49 3.18 -12.46 6.47
C PRO A 49 2.04 -11.45 6.33
N ILE A 50 1.08 -11.70 5.43
CA ILE A 50 -0.11 -10.88 5.20
C ILE A 50 -1.32 -11.70 5.65
N SER A 51 -2.19 -11.13 6.46
CA SER A 51 -3.40 -11.82 6.92
C SER A 51 -4.40 -12.01 5.78
N ASP A 52 -5.29 -12.98 5.93
CA ASP A 52 -6.51 -13.03 5.13
C ASP A 52 -7.34 -11.76 5.36
N ILE A 53 -8.21 -11.44 4.40
CA ILE A 53 -9.06 -10.26 4.46
C ILE A 53 -10.17 -10.46 5.51
N HIS A 54 -10.44 -9.44 6.31
CA HIS A 54 -11.41 -9.48 7.40
C HIS A 54 -12.29 -8.20 7.43
N PRO A 55 -13.46 -8.20 8.11
CA PRO A 55 -14.09 -9.29 8.85
C PRO A 55 -14.62 -10.41 7.94
N GLU A 56 -14.50 -11.67 8.38
CA GLU A 56 -14.96 -12.87 7.65
C GLU A 56 -16.41 -12.76 7.14
N LYS A 57 -17.29 -12.10 7.91
CA LYS A 57 -18.71 -11.91 7.54
C LYS A 57 -18.91 -11.04 6.29
N ARG A 58 -17.87 -10.35 5.80
CA ARG A 58 -17.90 -9.49 4.61
C ARG A 58 -17.20 -10.13 3.41
N VAL A 59 -16.60 -11.30 3.61
CA VAL A 59 -15.71 -11.97 2.66
C VAL A 59 -16.27 -13.34 2.29
N ILE A 60 -16.07 -13.75 1.05
CA ILE A 60 -16.41 -15.07 0.53
C ILE A 60 -15.14 -15.64 -0.10
N ASP A 61 -14.77 -16.85 0.30
CA ASP A 61 -13.69 -17.58 -0.35
C ASP A 61 -14.18 -18.16 -1.67
N LEU A 62 -13.53 -17.79 -2.77
CA LEU A 62 -13.89 -18.30 -4.11
C LEU A 62 -13.10 -19.56 -4.47
N ASP A 63 -11.78 -19.52 -4.29
CA ASP A 63 -10.85 -20.63 -4.54
C ASP A 63 -9.60 -20.52 -3.65
N ASP A 64 -8.57 -21.32 -3.89
CA ASP A 64 -7.35 -21.37 -3.07
C ASP A 64 -6.53 -20.07 -3.07
N ASN A 65 -6.73 -19.16 -4.03
CA ASN A 65 -5.95 -17.92 -4.14
C ASN A 65 -6.81 -16.65 -4.07
N ASN A 66 -8.12 -16.76 -4.31
CA ASN A 66 -9.00 -15.60 -4.49
C ASN A 66 -10.01 -15.45 -3.34
N GLN A 67 -10.22 -14.21 -2.91
CA GLN A 67 -11.27 -13.83 -1.96
C GLN A 67 -12.12 -12.73 -2.56
N SER A 68 -13.44 -12.81 -2.45
CA SER A 68 -14.31 -11.69 -2.79
C SER A 68 -14.88 -11.02 -1.54
N PHE A 69 -15.15 -9.73 -1.62
CA PHE A 69 -15.91 -9.01 -0.60
C PHE A 69 -17.05 -8.22 -1.22
N PHE A 70 -18.14 -8.13 -0.46
CA PHE A 70 -19.42 -7.54 -0.89
C PHE A 70 -19.96 -6.51 0.11
N ILE A 71 -19.23 -6.26 1.20
CA ILE A 71 -19.54 -5.23 2.21
C ILE A 71 -18.27 -4.46 2.52
N ASP A 72 -18.34 -3.14 2.43
CA ASP A 72 -17.29 -2.19 2.78
C ASP A 72 -17.32 -1.82 4.29
N PRO A 73 -16.16 -1.48 4.90
CA PRO A 73 -14.80 -1.74 4.43
C PRO A 73 -14.33 -3.16 4.77
N VAL A 74 -13.22 -3.59 4.17
CA VAL A 74 -12.47 -4.77 4.62
C VAL A 74 -11.04 -4.39 4.96
N TYR A 75 -10.34 -5.27 5.68
CA TYR A 75 -9.02 -5.01 6.24
C TYR A 75 -8.10 -6.19 6.02
N PHE A 76 -6.80 -5.93 6.01
CA PHE A 76 -5.78 -6.95 6.14
C PHE A 76 -4.57 -6.34 6.85
N ASP A 77 -3.79 -7.19 7.49
CA ASP A 77 -2.66 -6.79 8.30
C ASP A 77 -1.37 -7.43 7.77
N ALA A 78 -0.28 -6.68 7.78
CA ALA A 78 1.02 -7.13 7.30
C ALA A 78 2.05 -7.12 8.42
N LYS A 79 2.66 -8.27 8.69
CA LYS A 79 3.74 -8.44 9.67
C LYS A 79 5.06 -7.98 9.07
N VAL A 80 5.60 -6.89 9.60
CA VAL A 80 6.84 -6.28 9.13
C VAL A 80 7.90 -6.32 10.23
N PRO A 81 9.12 -6.81 9.95
CA PRO A 81 10.11 -7.06 11.00
C PRO A 81 10.65 -5.78 11.66
N ARG A 82 10.52 -4.64 10.98
CA ARG A 82 11.11 -3.35 11.37
C ARG A 82 10.46 -2.19 10.62
N GLU A 83 10.92 -0.99 10.92
CA GLU A 83 10.57 0.24 10.22
C GLU A 83 11.33 0.38 8.89
N PHE A 84 10.65 0.96 7.89
CA PHE A 84 11.13 1.24 6.55
C PHE A 84 10.88 2.72 6.18
N ASN A 85 11.30 3.18 5.00
CA ASN A 85 11.05 4.55 4.52
C ASN A 85 9.77 4.62 3.69
N HIS A 86 9.55 3.63 2.82
CA HIS A 86 8.40 3.56 1.92
C HIS A 86 7.77 2.17 1.91
N VAL A 87 6.46 2.13 1.69
CA VAL A 87 5.67 0.91 1.62
C VAL A 87 4.81 0.96 0.37
N THR A 88 5.14 0.11 -0.60
CA THR A 88 4.36 -0.05 -1.83
C THR A 88 3.50 -1.29 -1.71
N VAL A 89 2.19 -1.11 -1.73
CA VAL A 89 1.23 -2.21 -1.80
C VAL A 89 0.79 -2.37 -3.24
N THR A 90 0.97 -3.58 -3.79
CA THR A 90 0.50 -3.98 -5.11
C THR A 90 -0.62 -4.99 -4.93
N MET A 91 -1.75 -4.76 -5.59
CA MET A 91 -2.93 -5.63 -5.50
C MET A 91 -3.45 -5.97 -6.88
N ALA A 92 -3.74 -7.26 -7.09
CA ALA A 92 -4.51 -7.76 -8.22
C ALA A 92 -5.98 -7.91 -7.81
N PHE A 93 -6.89 -7.34 -8.61
CA PHE A 93 -8.32 -7.33 -8.29
C PHE A 93 -9.21 -7.32 -9.53
N GLN A 94 -10.44 -7.81 -9.37
CA GLN A 94 -11.55 -7.57 -10.30
C GLN A 94 -12.54 -6.62 -9.65
N ASN A 95 -12.84 -5.52 -10.34
CA ASN A 95 -13.86 -4.57 -9.93
C ASN A 95 -15.05 -4.66 -10.90
N GLN A 96 -16.17 -5.22 -10.43
CA GLN A 96 -17.37 -5.38 -11.28
C GLN A 96 -18.02 -4.03 -11.61
N SER A 97 -18.45 -3.27 -10.61
CA SER A 97 -19.18 -2.01 -10.86
C SER A 97 -18.95 -0.90 -9.82
N GLN A 98 -17.94 -1.03 -8.95
CA GLN A 98 -17.61 0.04 -8.00
C GLN A 98 -17.04 1.26 -8.70
N PRO A 99 -17.63 2.46 -8.52
CA PRO A 99 -17.10 3.69 -9.11
C PRO A 99 -15.71 4.03 -8.56
N ILE A 100 -15.49 3.80 -7.26
CA ILE A 100 -14.27 4.15 -6.55
C ILE A 100 -13.83 2.95 -5.70
N LEU A 101 -12.55 2.60 -5.81
CA LEU A 101 -11.88 1.60 -4.98
C LEU A 101 -10.58 2.22 -4.45
N GLU A 102 -10.38 2.19 -3.14
CA GLU A 102 -9.25 2.82 -2.46
C GLU A 102 -8.58 1.87 -1.47
N LEU A 103 -7.30 2.11 -1.21
CA LEU A 103 -6.54 1.48 -0.15
C LEU A 103 -6.12 2.54 0.88
N GLY A 104 -6.39 2.25 2.14
CA GLY A 104 -6.02 3.05 3.29
C GLY A 104 -4.89 2.40 4.08
N ALA A 105 -3.83 3.14 4.40
CA ALA A 105 -2.87 2.75 5.43
C ALA A 105 -3.22 3.44 6.76
N ARG A 106 -3.21 2.72 7.89
CA ARG A 106 -3.64 3.27 9.18
C ARG A 106 -2.66 4.31 9.74
N LYS A 107 -3.14 5.51 10.11
CA LYS A 107 -2.31 6.64 10.60
C LYS A 107 -1.70 6.45 11.98
N LEU A 108 -2.54 6.28 13.01
CA LEU A 108 -2.12 6.29 14.42
C LEU A 108 -2.94 5.29 15.23
N ARG A 109 -2.35 4.74 16.30
CA ARG A 109 -3.10 3.88 17.23
C ARG A 109 -4.18 4.68 17.95
N GLY A 110 -5.39 4.14 18.01
CA GLY A 110 -6.51 4.74 18.76
C GLY A 110 -7.27 5.86 18.02
N SER A 111 -6.78 6.33 16.87
CA SER A 111 -7.57 7.13 15.95
C SER A 111 -8.04 6.26 14.77
N TRP A 112 -9.28 6.45 14.33
CA TRP A 112 -9.85 5.79 13.15
C TRP A 112 -9.41 6.47 11.84
N GLY A 113 -8.15 6.92 11.79
CA GLY A 113 -7.60 7.63 10.64
C GLY A 113 -6.84 6.70 9.70
N PHE A 114 -7.18 6.74 8.41
CA PHE A 114 -6.43 6.10 7.34
C PHE A 114 -5.93 7.15 6.35
N VAL A 115 -4.76 6.94 5.75
CA VAL A 115 -4.30 7.64 4.55
C VAL A 115 -4.83 6.87 3.36
N MET A 116 -5.88 7.38 2.73
CA MET A 116 -6.50 6.76 1.56
C MET A 116 -5.72 7.11 0.30
N LYS A 117 -5.50 6.12 -0.57
CA LYS A 117 -4.94 6.26 -1.92
C LYS A 117 -5.78 5.44 -2.90
N PRO A 118 -6.01 5.94 -4.13
CA PRO A 118 -6.89 5.27 -5.08
C PRO A 118 -6.22 4.02 -5.68
N LEU A 119 -6.96 2.91 -5.71
CA LEU A 119 -6.62 1.72 -6.51
C LEU A 119 -7.28 1.81 -7.89
N GLN A 120 -8.53 2.27 -7.94
CA GLN A 120 -9.25 2.52 -9.18
C GLN A 120 -10.32 3.59 -8.99
N ASN A 121 -10.51 4.43 -9.99
CA ASN A 121 -11.62 5.36 -10.06
C ASN A 121 -12.22 5.33 -11.47
N LYS A 122 -13.31 4.56 -11.62
CA LYS A 122 -14.01 4.39 -12.90
C LYS A 122 -14.66 5.68 -13.42
N ILE A 123 -14.96 6.64 -12.54
CA ILE A 123 -15.45 7.96 -12.94
C ILE A 123 -14.35 8.68 -13.73
N ILE A 124 -13.10 8.61 -13.26
CA ILE A 124 -11.92 9.20 -13.94
C ILE A 124 -11.51 8.37 -15.17
N ASP A 125 -11.55 7.03 -15.07
CA ASP A 125 -11.21 6.14 -16.19
C ASP A 125 -12.17 6.32 -17.38
N GLY A 126 -13.43 6.64 -17.12
CA GLY A 126 -14.47 6.86 -18.13
C GLY A 126 -14.47 8.27 -18.75
N VAL A 127 -13.55 9.15 -18.35
CA VAL A 127 -13.50 10.52 -18.88
C VAL A 127 -12.97 10.53 -20.30
N ASN A 128 -13.77 11.09 -21.21
CA ASN A 128 -13.43 11.25 -22.62
C ASN A 128 -12.86 12.63 -22.97
N TRP A 129 -12.55 13.45 -21.97
CA TRP A 129 -11.98 14.78 -22.16
C TRP A 129 -10.47 14.68 -22.44
N PRO A 130 -9.88 15.66 -23.16
CA PRO A 130 -8.43 15.81 -23.22
C PRO A 130 -7.84 15.92 -21.81
N CYS A 131 -6.88 15.04 -21.49
CA CYS A 131 -6.19 14.99 -20.22
C CYS A 131 -4.68 15.06 -20.39
N GLN A 132 -4.02 15.78 -19.48
CA GLN A 132 -2.57 15.81 -19.33
C GLN A 132 -2.19 15.14 -18.01
N ARG A 133 -1.09 14.38 -18.00
CA ARG A 133 -0.63 13.61 -16.84
C ARG A 133 0.80 13.98 -16.50
N TYR A 134 1.05 14.32 -15.24
CA TYR A 134 2.36 14.71 -14.72
C TYR A 134 2.50 14.19 -13.29
N ASP A 135 3.52 13.37 -13.01
CA ASP A 135 3.88 12.91 -11.66
C ASP A 135 2.70 12.37 -10.82
N GLY A 136 1.87 11.51 -11.43
CA GLY A 136 0.69 10.93 -10.76
C GLY A 136 -0.51 11.88 -10.64
N VAL A 137 -0.40 13.11 -11.14
CA VAL A 137 -1.51 14.07 -11.24
C VAL A 137 -2.10 14.02 -12.65
N VAL A 138 -3.42 13.97 -12.74
CA VAL A 138 -4.18 14.10 -13.98
C VAL A 138 -4.96 15.42 -13.97
N PHE A 139 -4.83 16.17 -15.06
CA PHE A 139 -5.60 17.37 -15.33
C PHE A 139 -6.38 17.19 -16.62
N CYS A 140 -7.70 17.23 -16.55
CA CYS A 140 -8.58 17.12 -17.71
C CYS A 140 -9.43 18.38 -17.88
N GLN A 141 -9.69 18.76 -19.13
CA GLN A 141 -10.54 19.90 -19.46
C GLN A 141 -11.39 19.59 -20.70
N LYS A 142 -12.69 19.89 -20.66
CA LYS A 142 -13.59 19.66 -21.80
C LYS A 142 -13.21 20.50 -23.03
N GLN A 143 -12.79 21.74 -22.77
CA GLN A 143 -12.31 22.70 -23.77
C GLN A 143 -10.89 23.06 -23.41
N GLU A 144 -9.97 23.05 -24.37
CA GLU A 144 -8.57 23.42 -24.20
C GLU A 144 -8.41 24.93 -23.96
N ARG A 145 -8.79 25.39 -22.76
CA ARG A 145 -8.65 26.80 -22.33
C ARG A 145 -7.32 27.07 -21.64
N TYR A 146 -6.74 26.07 -20.98
CA TYR A 146 -5.47 26.18 -20.25
C TYR A 146 -4.42 25.27 -20.89
N ALA A 147 -3.19 25.77 -21.00
CA ALA A 147 -2.08 24.97 -21.54
C ALA A 147 -1.67 23.82 -20.61
N ASN A 148 -1.85 23.99 -19.29
CA ASN A 148 -1.51 23.02 -18.24
C ASN A 148 -2.16 23.39 -16.90
N LEU A 149 -2.00 22.52 -15.89
CA LEU A 149 -2.51 22.73 -14.55
C LEU A 149 -1.99 24.03 -13.91
N SER A 150 -0.70 24.35 -14.09
CA SER A 150 -0.10 25.58 -13.54
C SER A 150 -0.78 26.85 -14.07
N ALA A 151 -1.14 26.87 -15.36
CA ALA A 151 -1.88 27.98 -15.97
C ALA A 151 -3.28 28.14 -15.36
N LEU A 152 -3.97 27.02 -15.08
CA LEU A 152 -5.25 27.02 -14.38
C LEU A 152 -5.11 27.57 -12.95
N LEU A 153 -4.09 27.14 -12.21
CA LEU A 153 -3.87 27.61 -10.84
C LEU A 153 -3.49 29.10 -10.76
N ALA A 154 -2.78 29.61 -11.77
CA ALA A 154 -2.41 31.03 -11.87
C ALA A 154 -3.61 31.93 -12.20
N GLN A 155 -4.53 31.45 -13.04
CA GLN A 155 -5.76 32.17 -13.41
C GLN A 155 -6.98 31.25 -13.33
N PRO A 156 -7.49 30.98 -12.10
CA PRO A 156 -8.57 30.02 -11.89
C PRO A 156 -9.86 30.41 -12.63
N PRO A 157 -10.63 29.42 -13.12
CA PRO A 157 -11.93 29.68 -13.71
C PRO A 157 -12.93 30.17 -12.64
N SER A 158 -14.01 30.83 -13.07
CA SER A 158 -15.13 31.19 -12.19
C SER A 158 -16.02 30.00 -11.83
N GLU A 159 -16.01 28.97 -12.67
CA GLU A 159 -16.70 27.70 -12.50
C GLU A 159 -15.91 26.77 -11.54
N PRO A 160 -16.58 25.87 -10.79
CA PRO A 160 -15.89 24.95 -9.91
C PRO A 160 -15.04 23.94 -10.68
N VAL A 161 -13.85 23.66 -10.15
CA VAL A 161 -12.97 22.56 -10.58
C VAL A 161 -13.32 21.31 -9.77
N LEU A 162 -13.47 20.15 -10.41
CA LEU A 162 -13.65 18.90 -9.69
C LEU A 162 -12.29 18.37 -9.21
N ALA A 163 -12.15 18.11 -7.91
CA ALA A 163 -10.90 17.63 -7.31
C ALA A 163 -11.06 16.20 -6.78
N TYR A 164 -10.05 15.35 -6.95
CA TYR A 164 -9.99 14.01 -6.34
C TYR A 164 -8.59 13.69 -5.80
N ASN A 165 -8.47 13.48 -4.49
CA ASN A 165 -7.18 13.23 -3.81
C ASN A 165 -6.09 14.26 -4.15
N TYR A 166 -6.48 15.50 -4.47
CA TYR A 166 -5.58 16.61 -4.80
C TYR A 166 -5.99 17.85 -4.00
N ALA A 167 -5.03 18.45 -3.30
CA ALA A 167 -5.25 19.67 -2.52
C ALA A 167 -5.13 20.91 -3.43
N LEU A 168 -6.26 21.47 -3.83
CA LEU A 168 -6.27 22.71 -4.59
C LEU A 168 -6.01 23.92 -3.68
N PRO A 169 -5.32 24.97 -4.18
CA PRO A 169 -5.16 26.24 -3.48
C PRO A 169 -6.51 26.87 -3.11
N ALA A 170 -6.55 27.58 -1.97
CA ALA A 170 -7.78 28.17 -1.43
C ALA A 170 -8.46 29.19 -2.36
N ASN A 171 -7.73 29.78 -3.31
CA ASN A 171 -8.26 30.72 -4.31
C ASN A 171 -8.96 30.01 -5.49
N VAL A 172 -8.90 28.68 -5.58
CA VAL A 172 -9.57 27.90 -6.63
C VAL A 172 -10.90 27.38 -6.08
N LYS A 173 -12.01 27.83 -6.68
CA LYS A 173 -13.33 27.26 -6.40
C LYS A 173 -13.36 25.82 -6.88
N HIS A 174 -13.65 24.89 -5.97
CA HIS A 174 -13.63 23.47 -6.29
C HIS A 174 -14.66 22.68 -5.50
N ASP A 175 -15.06 21.55 -6.07
CA ASP A 175 -15.86 20.51 -5.41
C ASP A 175 -15.03 19.23 -5.30
N VAL A 176 -15.32 18.40 -4.29
CA VAL A 176 -14.61 17.14 -4.06
C VAL A 176 -15.40 15.99 -4.66
N MET A 177 -14.75 15.20 -5.51
CA MET A 177 -15.33 14.02 -6.13
C MET A 177 -15.68 12.96 -5.08
N ASN A 178 -16.84 12.35 -5.24
CA ASN A 178 -17.31 11.20 -4.49
C ASN A 178 -18.07 10.24 -5.43
N VAL A 179 -18.55 9.12 -4.90
CA VAL A 179 -19.25 8.08 -5.68
C VAL A 179 -20.53 8.56 -6.39
N ASN A 180 -21.15 9.64 -5.92
CA ASN A 180 -22.37 10.20 -6.50
C ASN A 180 -22.10 11.40 -7.42
N THR A 181 -20.83 11.72 -7.69
CA THR A 181 -20.48 12.87 -8.54
C THR A 181 -20.85 12.62 -9.99
N ASP A 182 -21.73 13.46 -10.53
CA ASP A 182 -21.97 13.54 -11.98
C ASP A 182 -20.90 14.42 -12.64
N ILE A 183 -19.94 13.76 -13.29
CA ILE A 183 -18.82 14.44 -13.92
C ILE A 183 -19.25 15.40 -15.05
N ASN A 184 -20.44 15.19 -15.64
CA ASN A 184 -20.89 16.01 -16.76
C ASN A 184 -21.19 17.46 -16.35
N GLN A 185 -21.36 17.74 -15.05
CA GLN A 185 -21.62 19.08 -14.51
C GLN A 185 -20.36 19.96 -14.44
N TYR A 186 -19.17 19.38 -14.67
CA TYR A 186 -17.89 20.07 -14.53
C TYR A 186 -17.22 20.27 -15.89
N ASN A 187 -16.37 21.29 -15.98
CA ASN A 187 -15.54 21.56 -17.16
C ASN A 187 -14.06 21.21 -16.95
N TYR A 188 -13.66 21.02 -15.68
CA TYR A 188 -12.29 20.79 -15.26
C TYR A 188 -12.24 19.69 -14.20
N LEU A 189 -11.26 18.80 -14.30
CA LEU A 189 -10.96 17.76 -13.33
C LEU A 189 -9.47 17.81 -13.00
N VAL A 190 -9.13 17.79 -11.71
CA VAL A 190 -7.76 17.64 -11.21
C VAL A 190 -7.74 16.50 -10.20
N ALA A 191 -6.86 15.53 -10.38
CA ALA A 191 -6.79 14.40 -9.47
C ALA A 191 -5.38 13.84 -9.28
N THR A 192 -5.04 13.39 -8.08
CA THR A 192 -3.89 12.50 -7.86
C THR A 192 -4.35 11.07 -8.12
N TYR A 193 -4.09 10.55 -9.32
CA TYR A 193 -4.59 9.25 -9.74
C TYR A 193 -3.79 8.65 -10.89
N THR A 194 -3.33 7.41 -10.67
CA THR A 194 -2.75 6.54 -11.69
C THR A 194 -3.74 5.41 -11.97
N PRO A 195 -4.21 5.23 -13.22
CA PRO A 195 -5.15 4.15 -13.54
C PRO A 195 -4.47 2.79 -13.33
N PRO A 196 -5.22 1.76 -12.90
CA PRO A 196 -4.66 0.42 -12.80
C PRO A 196 -4.33 -0.15 -14.18
N GLU A 197 -3.33 -1.04 -14.22
CA GLU A 197 -3.00 -1.82 -15.40
C GLU A 197 -4.01 -2.97 -15.57
N SER A 198 -4.46 -3.22 -16.79
CA SER A 198 -5.40 -4.31 -17.10
C SER A 198 -4.65 -5.52 -17.64
N PHE A 199 -4.97 -6.72 -17.14
CA PHE A 199 -4.37 -7.99 -17.57
C PHE A 199 -5.34 -8.86 -18.38
N GLY A 200 -6.50 -8.32 -18.75
CA GLY A 200 -7.58 -9.07 -19.41
C GLY A 200 -8.58 -9.67 -18.43
N ASP A 201 -9.70 -10.19 -18.96
CA ASP A 201 -10.75 -10.87 -18.17
C ASP A 201 -11.27 -10.09 -16.95
N GLY A 202 -11.25 -8.74 -17.03
CA GLY A 202 -11.67 -7.85 -15.95
C GLY A 202 -10.71 -7.76 -14.76
N TRP A 203 -9.51 -8.34 -14.87
CA TRP A 203 -8.45 -8.22 -13.87
C TRP A 203 -7.62 -6.96 -14.06
N TYR A 204 -7.32 -6.35 -12.93
CA TYR A 204 -6.55 -5.13 -12.81
C TYR A 204 -5.45 -5.30 -11.77
N GLN A 205 -4.33 -4.60 -11.94
CA GLN A 205 -3.31 -4.43 -10.90
C GLN A 205 -3.08 -2.95 -10.64
N ALA A 206 -3.05 -2.58 -9.37
CA ALA A 206 -2.65 -1.24 -8.95
C ALA A 206 -1.56 -1.32 -7.89
N SER A 207 -0.68 -0.31 -7.89
CA SER A 207 0.34 -0.13 -6.87
C SER A 207 0.17 1.23 -6.22
N VAL A 208 0.09 1.27 -4.89
CA VAL A 208 0.05 2.50 -4.11
C VAL A 208 1.23 2.52 -3.15
N THR A 209 1.93 3.66 -3.09
CA THR A 209 3.10 3.83 -2.22
C THR A 209 2.76 4.79 -1.10
N TYR A 210 3.10 4.43 0.14
CA TYR A 210 2.97 5.27 1.34
C TYR A 210 4.35 5.60 1.89
N ASP A 211 4.48 6.78 2.49
CA ASP A 211 5.67 7.13 3.26
C ASP A 211 5.51 6.60 4.68
N TRP A 212 6.58 6.12 5.29
CA TRP A 212 6.48 5.53 6.63
C TRP A 212 6.04 6.53 7.70
N SER A 213 6.33 7.81 7.50
CA SER A 213 5.81 8.88 8.35
C SER A 213 4.28 8.99 8.34
N ASP A 214 3.61 8.37 7.37
CA ASP A 214 2.16 8.37 7.23
C ASP A 214 1.46 7.41 8.22
N PHE A 215 2.18 6.46 8.82
CA PHE A 215 1.60 5.43 9.67
C PHE A 215 2.46 5.05 10.89
N GLU A 216 1.80 4.66 11.97
CA GLU A 216 2.44 4.11 13.17
C GLU A 216 2.52 2.59 13.12
N LEU A 217 3.71 2.05 13.32
CA LEU A 217 3.92 0.64 13.52
C LEU A 217 3.34 0.20 14.87
N TYR A 218 2.46 -0.81 14.86
CA TYR A 218 1.98 -1.43 16.10
C TYR A 218 2.39 -2.89 16.16
N ILE A 219 3.25 -3.25 17.13
CA ILE A 219 3.73 -4.63 17.32
C ILE A 219 4.17 -5.27 15.99
N ASN A 220 5.01 -4.56 15.22
CA ASN A 220 5.53 -5.07 13.96
C ASN A 220 4.43 -5.39 12.92
N GLU A 221 3.32 -4.66 12.96
CA GLU A 221 2.19 -4.83 12.06
C GLU A 221 1.78 -3.49 11.44
N ILE A 222 1.42 -3.53 10.15
CA ILE A 222 0.79 -2.44 9.41
C ILE A 222 -0.62 -2.89 9.03
N SER A 223 -1.63 -2.13 9.44
CA SER A 223 -3.02 -2.39 9.08
C SER A 223 -3.41 -1.60 7.84
N PHE A 224 -4.02 -2.29 6.89
CA PHE A 224 -4.60 -1.72 5.69
C PHE A 224 -6.11 -1.86 5.69
N LEU A 225 -6.78 -0.89 5.07
CA LEU A 225 -8.23 -0.87 4.83
C LEU A 225 -8.45 -0.80 3.32
N ILE A 226 -9.27 -1.68 2.77
CA ILE A 226 -9.74 -1.60 1.40
C ILE A 226 -11.14 -1.01 1.45
N SER A 227 -11.32 0.13 0.78
CA SER A 227 -12.62 0.79 0.71
C SER A 227 -13.22 0.76 -0.68
N ALA A 228 -14.48 0.35 -0.76
CA ALA A 228 -15.33 0.44 -1.92
C ALA A 228 -16.65 1.09 -1.50
N PRO A 229 -16.73 2.44 -1.47
CA PRO A 229 -17.88 3.11 -0.91
C PRO A 229 -19.17 2.72 -1.64
N GLU A 230 -20.22 2.45 -0.86
CA GLU A 230 -21.53 1.99 -1.34
C GLU A 230 -21.59 0.56 -1.91
N LEU A 231 -20.53 -0.25 -1.78
CA LEU A 231 -20.52 -1.65 -2.23
C LEU A 231 -21.74 -2.46 -1.74
N ASN A 232 -22.20 -2.21 -0.51
CA ASN A 232 -23.38 -2.84 0.08
C ASN A 232 -24.72 -2.47 -0.58
N LYS A 233 -24.76 -1.52 -1.52
CA LYS A 233 -25.97 -1.10 -2.26
C LYS A 233 -26.21 -1.87 -3.56
N GLY A 234 -25.55 -3.01 -3.76
CA GLY A 234 -25.78 -3.89 -4.91
C GLY A 234 -24.86 -3.64 -6.12
N HIS A 235 -23.76 -2.94 -5.92
CA HIS A 235 -22.73 -2.70 -6.94
C HIS A 235 -21.77 -3.91 -7.11
N GLY A 236 -22.32 -5.12 -7.04
CA GLY A 236 -21.57 -6.37 -7.23
C GLY A 236 -20.61 -6.70 -6.07
N GLN A 237 -19.51 -7.35 -6.42
CA GLN A 237 -18.42 -7.71 -5.51
C GLN A 237 -17.07 -7.23 -6.06
N ILE A 238 -16.09 -7.09 -5.17
CA ILE A 238 -14.68 -6.96 -5.54
C ILE A 238 -14.03 -8.31 -5.29
N VAL A 239 -13.32 -8.84 -6.28
CA VAL A 239 -12.49 -10.05 -6.13
C VAL A 239 -11.05 -9.61 -5.97
N LEU A 240 -10.34 -10.16 -5.00
CA LEU A 240 -8.94 -9.93 -4.70
C LEU A 240 -8.19 -11.26 -4.89
N ALA A 241 -7.03 -11.18 -5.53
CA ALA A 241 -6.13 -12.31 -5.72
C ALA A 241 -4.83 -12.03 -4.96
N ASP A 242 -3.82 -11.57 -5.69
CA ASP A 242 -2.48 -11.33 -5.15
C ASP A 242 -2.41 -9.99 -4.43
N ILE A 243 -1.83 -10.03 -3.23
CA ILE A 243 -1.39 -8.85 -2.50
C ILE A 243 0.10 -9.01 -2.25
N SER A 244 0.88 -8.03 -2.71
CA SER A 244 2.31 -7.94 -2.44
C SER A 244 2.63 -6.61 -1.80
N ILE A 245 3.49 -6.63 -0.79
CA ILE A 245 3.94 -5.42 -0.10
C ILE A 245 5.45 -5.35 -0.22
N ARG A 246 5.94 -4.34 -0.93
CA ARG A 246 7.34 -4.01 -1.05
C ARG A 246 7.70 -2.90 -0.08
N LEU A 247 8.62 -3.19 0.83
CA LEU A 247 9.08 -2.32 1.89
C LEU A 247 10.50 -1.85 1.52
N LEU A 248 10.71 -0.55 1.45
CA LEU A 248 11.97 0.06 1.00
C LEU A 248 12.55 0.98 2.07
N ARG A 249 13.85 0.87 2.29
CA ARG A 249 14.66 1.75 3.12
C ARG A 249 16.06 1.87 2.55
N ASP A 250 16.84 2.80 3.07
CA ASP A 250 18.24 2.90 2.69
C ASP A 250 19.00 1.61 3.07
N PRO A 251 19.89 1.13 2.17
CA PRO A 251 20.78 0.02 2.48
C PRO A 251 21.52 0.27 3.79
N LEU A 252 21.73 -0.78 4.57
CA LEU A 252 22.40 -0.61 5.84
C LEU A 252 23.90 -0.38 5.61
N ASP A 253 24.39 0.77 6.04
CA ASP A 253 25.82 1.04 6.21
C ASP A 253 26.27 0.69 7.64
N TRP A 254 27.58 0.80 7.90
CA TRP A 254 28.14 0.49 9.21
C TRP A 254 27.59 1.39 10.32
N ASP A 255 27.32 2.66 10.02
CA ASP A 255 26.80 3.61 10.99
C ASP A 255 25.36 3.26 11.38
N GLY A 256 24.49 2.99 10.40
CA GLY A 256 23.13 2.53 10.61
C GLY A 256 23.05 1.18 11.33
N PHE A 257 24.02 0.29 11.12
CA PHE A 257 24.14 -0.97 11.87
C PHE A 257 24.39 -0.71 13.36
N VAL A 258 25.39 0.12 13.68
CA VAL A 258 25.75 0.44 15.07
C VAL A 258 24.58 1.11 15.78
N GLU A 259 23.91 2.04 15.11
CA GLU A 259 22.71 2.70 15.64
C GLU A 259 21.58 1.70 15.91
N TYR A 260 21.31 0.76 14.99
CA TYR A 260 20.30 -0.28 15.18
C TYR A 260 20.59 -1.13 16.43
N VAL A 261 21.83 -1.63 16.58
CA VAL A 261 22.22 -2.45 17.73
C VAL A 261 22.08 -1.65 19.03
N ALA A 262 22.52 -0.38 19.04
CA ALA A 262 22.39 0.50 20.20
C ALA A 262 20.91 0.70 20.60
N ASN A 263 20.02 0.89 19.61
CA ASN A 263 18.59 1.05 19.84
C ASN A 263 17.93 -0.24 20.37
N GLN A 264 18.32 -1.41 19.88
CA GLN A 264 17.83 -2.69 20.41
C GLN A 264 18.26 -2.92 21.88
N LEU A 265 19.53 -2.64 22.20
CA LEU A 265 20.03 -2.71 23.58
C LEU A 265 19.32 -1.74 24.51
N LYS A 266 18.92 -0.56 24.01
CA LYS A 266 18.13 0.43 24.76
C LYS A 266 16.70 -0.07 25.02
N ARG A 267 16.07 -0.75 24.05
CA ARG A 267 14.73 -1.33 24.20
C ARG A 267 14.71 -2.46 25.23
N LEU A 268 15.74 -3.30 25.28
CA LEU A 268 15.85 -4.40 26.27
C LEU A 268 16.05 -3.92 27.73
N LYS A 269 16.47 -2.67 27.94
CA LYS A 269 16.68 -2.09 29.28
C LYS A 269 15.42 -1.42 29.85
N LYS A 270 14.35 -1.30 29.06
CA LYS A 270 13.05 -0.78 29.51
C LYS A 270 12.12 -1.95 29.81
#